data_AF-X0ZKN4-F1
#
_entry.id   AF-X0ZKN4-F1
#
_cell.length_a   1.000
_cell.length_b   1.000
_cell.length_c   1.000
_cell.angle_alpha   90.00
_cell.angle_beta   90.00
_cell.angle_gamma   90.00
#
_symmetry.space_group_name_H-M   'P 1'
#
loop_
_entity.id
_entity.type
_entity.pdbx_description
1 polymer ?
#
loop_
_entity_poly.entity_id
_entity_poly.type
_entity_poly.pdbx_seq_one_letter_code
_entity_poly.pdbx_strand_id
1 'polypeptide(L)'
;MKTADHAILEEFLQGYGASERPRKFGNPSHCDECAEANSLLMDRSPDDLDREELSEPSKGWFFSWMGEDGWRYFLPGFIRIALTNPEDNLWILLERLQSDDLSTLSEPQRGALYKVLDYVRVCGY
;
A
#
# COMPACT_ATOMS: atom_id res chain seq x y z
N MET A 1 5.67 -1.61 16.74
CA MET A 1 4.91 -2.78 16.29
C MET A 1 4.95 -3.89 17.35
N LYS A 2 3.79 -4.43 17.75
CA LYS A 2 3.70 -5.54 18.72
C LYS A 2 4.06 -6.87 18.03
N THR A 3 4.37 -7.91 18.80
CA THR A 3 4.71 -9.25 18.23
C THR A 3 3.59 -9.80 17.35
N ALA A 4 2.32 -9.63 17.75
CA ALA A 4 1.18 -10.06 16.96
C ALA A 4 1.02 -9.27 15.65
N ASP A 5 1.28 -7.95 15.68
CA ASP A 5 1.27 -7.10 14.48
C ASP A 5 2.36 -7.53 13.48
N HIS A 6 3.51 -8.01 13.98
CA HIS A 6 4.57 -8.54 13.13
C HIS A 6 4.15 -9.87 12.48
N ALA A 7 3.56 -10.79 13.26
CA ALA A 7 3.13 -12.09 12.76
C ALA A 7 2.05 -11.96 11.67
N ILE A 8 1.09 -11.06 11.83
CA ILE A 8 0.06 -10.83 10.80
C ILE A 8 0.66 -10.18 9.54
N LEU A 9 1.67 -9.32 9.68
CA LEU A 9 2.38 -8.75 8.54
C LEU A 9 3.13 -9.84 7.76
N GLU A 10 3.84 -10.74 8.44
CA GLU A 10 4.52 -11.87 7.81
C GLU A 10 3.54 -12.80 7.09
N GLU A 11 2.41 -13.13 7.73
CA GLU A 11 1.36 -13.93 7.12
C GLU A 11 0.76 -13.25 5.89
N PHE A 12 0.54 -11.94 5.96
CA PHE A 12 0.12 -11.14 4.81
C PHE A 12 1.13 -11.22 3.68
N LEU A 13 2.42 -10.97 3.94
CA LEU A 13 3.47 -10.99 2.92
C LEU A 13 3.58 -12.36 2.25
N GLN A 14 3.46 -13.44 3.03
CA GLN A 14 3.47 -14.80 2.50
C GLN A 14 2.24 -15.10 1.63
N GLY A 15 1.05 -14.70 2.07
CA GLY A 15 -0.20 -14.95 1.33
C GLY A 15 -0.40 -14.05 0.11
N TYR A 16 0.06 -12.81 0.20
CA TYR A 16 0.00 -11.82 -0.87
C TYR A 16 1.02 -12.13 -1.97
N GLY A 17 2.20 -12.63 -1.58
CA GLY A 17 3.30 -12.94 -2.48
C GLY A 17 3.95 -11.70 -3.08
N ALA A 18 4.88 -11.91 -4.01
CA ALA A 18 5.51 -10.81 -4.74
C ALA A 18 4.56 -10.26 -5.79
N SER A 19 4.40 -8.93 -5.82
CA SER A 19 3.81 -8.22 -6.96
C SER A 19 4.92 -7.74 -7.88
N GLU A 20 4.75 -7.93 -9.19
CA GLU A 20 5.72 -7.47 -10.18
C GLU A 20 5.83 -5.94 -10.11
N ARG A 21 7.06 -5.42 -10.08
CA ARG A 21 7.29 -3.98 -10.14
C ARG A 21 6.83 -3.46 -11.51
N PRO A 22 5.89 -2.51 -11.58
CA PRO A 22 5.45 -1.95 -12.85
C PRO A 22 6.60 -1.25 -13.57
N ARG A 23 6.62 -1.31 -14.91
CA ARG A 23 7.56 -0.51 -15.73
C ARG A 23 7.27 0.99 -15.68
N LYS A 24 6.03 1.34 -15.34
CA LYS A 24 5.51 2.68 -15.09
C LYS A 24 4.34 2.55 -14.13
N PHE A 25 4.18 3.52 -13.25
CA PHE A 25 3.17 3.51 -12.20
C PHE A 25 1.87 4.20 -12.61
N GLY A 26 1.79 4.81 -13.80
CA GLY A 26 0.59 5.49 -14.30
C GLY A 26 0.73 5.84 -15.79
N ASN A 27 0.24 7.03 -16.18
CA ASN A 27 0.42 7.56 -17.53
C ASN A 27 1.41 8.74 -17.56
N PRO A 28 2.74 8.49 -17.57
CA PRO A 28 3.75 9.56 -17.61
C PRO A 28 3.70 10.42 -18.88
N SER A 29 2.93 10.05 -19.90
CA SER A 29 2.79 10.82 -21.14
C SER A 29 1.61 11.79 -21.14
N HIS A 30 0.85 11.88 -20.05
CA HIS A 30 -0.31 12.77 -19.95
C HIS A 30 0.09 14.25 -19.78
N CYS A 31 0.97 14.54 -18.82
CA CYS A 31 1.53 15.87 -18.57
C CYS A 31 2.83 15.74 -17.75
N ASP A 32 3.54 16.86 -17.57
CA ASP A 32 4.82 16.91 -16.83
C ASP A 32 4.68 16.45 -15.38
N GLU A 33 3.58 16.79 -14.71
CA GLU A 33 3.30 16.37 -13.34
C GLU A 33 3.16 14.83 -13.22
N CYS A 34 2.51 14.18 -14.19
CA CYS A 34 2.44 12.72 -14.23
C CYS A 34 3.80 12.08 -14.50
N ALA A 35 4.65 12.72 -15.31
CA ALA A 35 6.01 12.25 -15.59
C ALA A 35 6.88 12.34 -14.32
N GLU A 36 6.78 13.45 -13.58
CA GLU A 36 7.45 13.65 -12.30
C GLU A 36 6.98 12.64 -11.26
N ALA A 37 5.66 12.47 -11.09
CA ALA A 37 5.09 11.49 -10.17
C ALA A 37 5.58 10.07 -10.47
N ASN A 38 5.61 9.69 -11.76
CA ASN A 38 6.14 8.39 -12.16
C ASN A 38 7.63 8.25 -11.83
N SER A 39 8.44 9.29 -12.05
CA SER A 39 9.86 9.26 -11.68
C SER A 39 10.05 9.04 -10.19
N LEU A 40 9.30 9.77 -9.35
CA LEU A 40 9.35 9.64 -7.89
C LEU A 40 8.94 8.22 -7.44
N LEU A 41 7.87 7.66 -8.00
CA LEU A 41 7.42 6.29 -7.72
C LEU A 41 8.45 5.24 -8.17
N MET A 42 9.14 5.48 -9.30
CA MET A 42 10.20 4.61 -9.81
C MET A 42 11.45 4.59 -8.92
N ASP A 43 11.61 5.55 -8.01
CA ASP A 43 12.70 5.62 -7.03
C ASP A 43 12.28 5.13 -5.64
N ARG A 44 11.09 4.54 -5.49
CA ARG A 44 10.58 3.99 -4.22
C ARG A 44 10.38 2.48 -4.29
N SER A 45 10.51 1.81 -3.15
CA SER A 45 10.03 0.45 -2.93
C SER A 45 9.01 0.40 -1.79
N PRO A 46 8.24 -0.69 -1.64
CA PRO A 46 7.30 -0.84 -0.52
C PRO A 46 7.98 -0.75 0.86
N ASP A 47 9.25 -1.13 0.93
CA ASP A 47 10.04 -1.10 2.16
C ASP A 47 10.56 0.31 2.49
N ASP A 48 10.70 1.17 1.48
CA ASP A 48 11.17 2.56 1.65
C ASP A 48 10.08 3.52 2.09
N LEU A 49 8.79 3.11 2.01
CA LEU A 49 7.69 3.98 2.37
C LEU A 49 7.81 4.44 3.82
N ASP A 50 7.62 5.73 4.04
CA ASP A 50 7.50 6.30 5.37
C ASP A 50 6.07 6.79 5.65
N ARG A 51 5.78 7.05 6.92
CA ARG A 51 4.45 7.49 7.35
C ARG A 51 4.15 8.92 6.85
N GLU A 52 5.14 9.81 6.84
CA GLU A 52 4.94 11.22 6.48
C GLU A 52 4.61 11.37 5.00
N GLU A 53 5.29 10.63 4.11
CA GLU A 53 4.96 10.52 2.68
C GLU A 53 3.50 10.11 2.49
N LEU A 54 2.99 9.14 3.26
CA LEU A 54 1.63 8.65 3.10
C LEU A 54 0.55 9.51 3.78
N SER A 55 0.90 10.29 4.81
CA SER A 55 -0.05 11.05 5.62
C SER A 55 -0.07 12.55 5.34
N GLU A 56 0.99 13.11 4.77
CA GLU A 56 1.05 14.52 4.38
C GLU A 56 0.86 14.66 2.87
N PRO A 57 -0.25 15.26 2.39
CA PRO A 57 -0.54 15.36 0.96
C PRO A 57 0.57 15.99 0.13
N SER A 58 1.32 16.94 0.70
CA SER A 58 2.44 17.60 0.01
C SER A 58 3.68 16.74 -0.17
N LYS A 59 3.89 15.72 0.68
CA LYS A 59 5.08 14.84 0.62
C LYS A 59 4.87 13.63 -0.28
N GLY A 60 3.68 13.05 -0.30
CA GLY A 60 3.34 11.89 -1.13
C GLY A 60 2.31 12.15 -2.22
N TRP A 61 2.23 13.39 -2.72
CA TRP A 61 1.30 13.78 -3.79
C TRP A 61 1.36 12.83 -5.00
N PHE A 62 2.54 12.26 -5.27
CA PHE A 62 2.78 11.35 -6.39
C PHE A 62 2.03 10.02 -6.27
N PHE A 63 1.67 9.55 -5.08
CA PHE A 63 0.86 8.33 -4.92
C PHE A 63 -0.55 8.47 -5.48
N SER A 64 -1.08 9.68 -5.61
CA SER A 64 -2.40 9.94 -6.20
C SER A 64 -2.44 9.74 -7.71
N TRP A 65 -1.27 9.68 -8.37
CA TRP A 65 -1.12 9.50 -9.82
C TRP A 65 -0.86 8.05 -10.22
N MET A 66 -0.84 7.17 -9.24
CA MET A 66 -0.56 5.76 -9.41
C MET A 66 -1.80 5.01 -9.90
N GLY A 67 -1.64 4.15 -10.90
CA GLY A 67 -2.64 3.20 -11.36
C GLY A 67 -2.62 1.89 -10.57
N GLU A 68 -3.55 1.01 -10.91
CA GLU A 68 -3.81 -0.27 -10.23
C GLU A 68 -2.56 -1.14 -10.03
N ASP A 69 -1.72 -1.27 -11.05
CA ASP A 69 -0.46 -2.04 -10.98
C ASP A 69 0.48 -1.50 -9.90
N GLY A 70 0.58 -0.17 -9.82
CA GLY A 70 1.36 0.50 -8.82
C GLY A 70 0.79 0.32 -7.42
N TRP A 71 -0.53 0.47 -7.30
CA TRP A 71 -1.22 0.25 -6.04
C TRP A 71 -0.98 -1.15 -5.49
N ARG A 72 -1.12 -2.19 -6.33
CA ARG A 72 -0.83 -3.58 -5.95
C ARG A 72 0.61 -3.76 -5.52
N TYR A 73 1.55 -3.10 -6.19
CA TYR A 73 2.96 -3.15 -5.86
C TYR A 73 3.25 -2.55 -4.47
N PHE A 74 2.65 -1.41 -4.14
CA PHE A 74 2.88 -0.70 -2.86
C PHE A 74 1.99 -1.14 -1.70
N LEU A 75 0.92 -1.90 -1.95
CA LEU A 75 0.00 -2.37 -0.90
C LEU A 75 0.71 -3.03 0.31
N PRO A 76 1.75 -3.88 0.16
CA PRO A 76 2.52 -4.39 1.29
C PRO A 76 3.14 -3.30 2.17
N GLY A 77 3.65 -2.22 1.55
CA GLY A 77 4.20 -1.08 2.26
C GLY A 77 3.14 -0.29 3.02
N PHE A 78 1.96 -0.10 2.43
CA PHE A 78 0.82 0.54 3.11
C PHE A 78 0.39 -0.25 4.35
N ILE A 79 0.30 -1.57 4.25
CA ILE A 79 -0.04 -2.46 5.38
C ILE A 79 1.05 -2.40 6.45
N ARG A 80 2.33 -2.41 6.07
CA ARG A 80 3.44 -2.27 7.02
C ARG A 80 3.34 -0.96 7.82
N ILE A 81 3.06 0.15 7.15
CA ILE A 81 2.90 1.46 7.83
C ILE A 81 1.68 1.45 8.76
N ALA A 82 0.54 0.92 8.31
CA ALA A 82 -0.65 0.78 9.16
C ALA A 82 -0.35 -0.06 10.40
N LEU A 83 0.31 -1.21 10.27
CA LEU A 83 0.61 -2.11 11.38
C LEU A 83 1.73 -1.63 12.32
N THR A 84 2.53 -0.64 11.89
CA THR A 84 3.60 -0.09 12.73
C THR A 84 3.05 0.60 13.99
N ASN A 85 1.95 1.35 13.82
CA ASN A 85 1.17 1.98 14.89
C ASN A 85 -0.32 2.04 14.47
N PRO A 86 -1.07 0.93 14.61
CA PRO A 86 -2.44 0.80 14.08
C PRO A 86 -3.40 1.89 14.54
N GLU A 87 -3.30 2.30 15.81
CA GLU A 87 -4.16 3.32 16.43
C GLU A 87 -4.08 4.67 15.70
N ASP A 88 -2.89 5.02 15.19
CA ASP A 88 -2.65 6.30 14.51
C ASP A 88 -2.53 6.20 12.98
N ASN A 89 -2.33 4.99 12.45
CA ASN A 89 -1.96 4.79 11.03
C ASN A 89 -2.98 3.97 10.24
N LEU A 90 -3.97 3.32 10.87
CA LEU A 90 -4.91 2.46 10.14
C LEU A 90 -5.67 3.23 9.04
N TRP A 91 -6.03 4.49 9.30
CA TRP A 91 -6.70 5.35 8.33
C TRP A 91 -5.90 5.49 7.01
N ILE A 92 -4.57 5.47 7.07
CA ILE A 92 -3.70 5.55 5.88
C ILE A 92 -3.97 4.36 4.95
N LEU A 93 -4.09 3.15 5.49
CA LEU A 93 -4.44 1.99 4.69
C LEU A 93 -5.86 2.12 4.14
N LEU A 94 -6.83 2.51 4.99
CA LEU A 94 -8.24 2.59 4.59
C LEU A 94 -8.47 3.59 3.45
N GLU A 95 -7.81 4.75 3.45
CA GLU A 95 -7.90 5.71 2.35
C GLU A 95 -7.36 5.16 1.01
N ARG A 96 -6.43 4.21 1.08
CA ARG A 96 -5.86 3.56 -0.10
C ARG A 96 -6.67 2.35 -0.57
N LEU A 97 -7.60 1.82 0.22
CA LEU A 97 -8.46 0.70 -0.21
C LEU A 97 -9.66 1.22 -1.01
N GLN A 98 -9.45 1.49 -2.30
CA GLN A 98 -10.54 1.84 -3.22
C GLN A 98 -11.21 0.57 -3.78
N SER A 99 -12.51 0.62 -4.06
CA SER A 99 -13.28 -0.55 -4.54
C SER A 99 -12.73 -1.14 -5.83
N ASP A 100 -12.28 -0.27 -6.72
CA ASP A 100 -11.82 -0.65 -8.05
C ASP A 100 -10.48 -1.40 -7.94
N ASP A 101 -9.56 -0.90 -7.12
CA ASP A 101 -8.27 -1.53 -6.83
C ASP A 101 -8.41 -2.92 -6.20
N LEU A 102 -9.34 -3.10 -5.26
CA LEU A 102 -9.60 -4.38 -4.60
C LEU A 102 -10.04 -5.47 -5.58
N SER A 103 -10.75 -5.10 -6.64
CA SER A 103 -11.21 -6.04 -7.67
C SER A 103 -10.06 -6.65 -8.46
N THR A 104 -8.92 -5.95 -8.51
CA THR A 104 -7.72 -6.33 -9.26
C THR A 104 -6.85 -7.36 -8.54
N LEU A 105 -7.10 -7.61 -7.25
CA LEU A 105 -6.36 -8.59 -6.47
C LEU A 105 -6.75 -10.02 -6.87
N SER A 106 -5.77 -10.93 -6.92
CA SER A 106 -6.04 -12.36 -7.05
C SER A 106 -6.73 -12.90 -5.78
N GLU A 107 -7.32 -14.10 -5.86
CA GLU A 107 -7.96 -14.73 -4.71
C GLU A 107 -7.01 -14.92 -3.50
N PRO A 108 -5.75 -15.40 -3.67
CA PRO A 108 -4.79 -15.45 -2.56
C PRO A 108 -4.50 -14.08 -1.95
N GLN A 109 -4.32 -13.06 -2.78
CA GLN A 109 -4.04 -11.69 -2.32
C GLN A 109 -5.22 -11.09 -1.54
N ARG A 110 -6.45 -11.28 -2.02
CA ARG A 110 -7.66 -10.88 -1.27
C ARG A 110 -7.75 -11.62 0.06
N GLY A 111 -7.49 -12.93 0.06
CA GLY A 111 -7.46 -13.73 1.28
C GLY A 111 -6.45 -13.20 2.30
N ALA A 112 -5.24 -12.83 1.85
CA ALA A 112 -4.21 -12.24 2.71
C ALA A 112 -4.65 -10.88 3.27
N LEU A 113 -5.20 -9.99 2.44
CA LEU A 113 -5.72 -8.70 2.87
C LEU A 113 -6.86 -8.86 3.89
N TYR A 114 -7.79 -9.80 3.67
CA TYR A 114 -8.88 -10.05 4.61
C TYR A 114 -8.40 -10.49 5.98
N LYS A 115 -7.32 -11.27 6.07
CA LYS A 115 -6.74 -11.65 7.37
C LYS A 115 -6.20 -10.44 8.13
N VAL A 116 -5.55 -9.50 7.44
CA VAL A 116 -5.10 -8.24 8.06
C VAL A 116 -6.29 -7.43 8.57
N LEU A 117 -7.34 -7.27 7.74
CA LEU A 117 -8.54 -6.52 8.12
C LEU A 117 -9.29 -7.17 9.29
N ASP A 118 -9.38 -8.50 9.31
CA ASP A 118 -9.98 -9.23 10.43
C ASP A 118 -9.15 -9.11 11.72
N TYR A 119 -7.82 -9.21 11.61
CA TYR A 119 -6.92 -8.99 12.74
C TYR A 119 -7.11 -7.60 13.35
N VAL A 120 -7.09 -6.56 12.53
CA VAL A 120 -7.30 -5.17 12.97
C VAL A 120 -8.64 -5.02 13.67
N ARG A 121 -9.71 -5.59 13.09
CA ARG A 121 -11.06 -5.59 13.67
C ARG A 121 -11.11 -6.30 15.03
N VAL A 122 -10.45 -7.45 15.18
CA VAL A 122 -10.45 -8.24 16.42
C VAL A 122 -9.64 -7.55 17.52
N CYS A 123 -8.54 -6.88 17.16
CA CYS A 123 -7.71 -6.11 18.10
C CYS A 123 -8.37 -4.82 18.57
N GLY A 124 -9.42 -4.34 17.88
CA GLY A 124 -10.14 -3.13 18.25
C GLY A 124 -9.35 -1.85 18.00
N TYR A 125 -8.52 -1.85 16.95
CA TYR A 125 -7.86 -0.64 16.44
C TYR A 125 -8.83 0.27 15.70
#